data_AF-A0A5B0HNI9-F1
#
_entry.id   AF-A0A5B0HNI9-F1
#
_cell.length_a   1.000
_cell.length_b   1.000
_cell.length_c   1.000
_cell.angle_alpha   90.00
_cell.angle_beta   90.00
_cell.angle_gamma   90.00
#
_symmetry.space_group_name_H-M   'P 1'
#
loop_
_entity.id
_entity.type
_entity.pdbx_description
1 polymer ?
#
loop_
_entity_poly.entity_id
_entity_poly.type
_entity_poly.pdbx_seq_one_letter_code
_entity_poly.pdbx_strand_id
1 'polypeptide(L)'
;MTSESMGSGDVLVIVSQDFILAGKDLYQASSVLMDFLSRACRGGVIVDGYAGPARDTPVGAGGDPDDRGGEILTVRVEIVAGGRDAGASVAVEVLHRGFHALGTALPDQYTADEIQLLTIAIGGDGLHVTCLDRDAAYRRAGITR
;
A
#
# COMPACT_ATOMS: atom_id res chain seq x y z
N MET A 1 -1.47 9.44 -23.95
CA MET A 1 -0.61 8.62 -23.08
C MET A 1 0.79 9.17 -23.19
N THR A 2 1.20 10.01 -22.24
CA THR A 2 2.58 10.47 -22.13
C THR A 2 3.34 9.41 -21.36
N SER A 3 4.17 8.64 -22.06
CA SER A 3 5.17 7.77 -21.45
C SER A 3 6.18 8.66 -20.73
N GLU A 4 5.97 8.89 -19.43
CA GLU A 4 7.01 9.47 -18.59
C GLU A 4 8.19 8.50 -18.57
N SER A 5 9.25 8.88 -19.28
CA SER A 5 10.49 8.13 -19.36
C SER A 5 11.14 8.14 -17.97
N MET A 6 11.25 6.98 -17.32
CA MET A 6 12.04 6.86 -16.10
C MET A 6 13.46 7.40 -16.34
N GLY A 7 13.92 8.26 -15.44
CA GLY A 7 15.27 8.79 -15.42
C GLY A 7 16.30 7.68 -15.21
N SER A 8 17.55 7.93 -15.62
CA SER A 8 18.66 6.95 -15.49
C SER A 8 19.00 6.58 -14.04
N GLY A 9 18.39 7.22 -13.04
CA GLY A 9 18.55 6.94 -11.62
C GLY A 9 17.28 6.48 -10.91
N ASP A 10 16.19 6.24 -11.63
CA ASP A 10 14.93 5.82 -11.01
C ASP A 10 14.98 4.36 -10.57
N VAL A 11 14.46 4.11 -9.37
CA VAL A 11 14.33 2.79 -8.75
C VAL A 11 12.87 2.50 -8.43
N LEU A 12 12.52 1.22 -8.33
CA LEU A 12 11.23 0.83 -7.76
C LEU A 12 11.37 0.67 -6.26
N VAL A 13 10.67 1.51 -5.53
CA VAL A 13 10.57 1.48 -4.08
C VAL A 13 9.29 0.77 -3.71
N ILE A 14 9.43 -0.37 -3.02
CA ILE A 14 8.31 -1.15 -2.48
C ILE A 14 8.27 -0.86 -0.99
N VAL A 15 7.16 -0.30 -0.54
CA VAL A 15 6.89 -0.03 0.88
C VAL A 15 5.76 -0.93 1.32
N SER A 16 5.98 -1.71 2.37
CA SER A 16 4.98 -2.57 3.00
C SER A 16 4.93 -2.27 4.48
N GLN A 17 3.73 -2.15 5.04
CA GLN A 17 3.55 -2.00 6.48
C GLN A 17 2.35 -2.80 6.97
N ASP A 18 2.53 -3.41 8.15
CA ASP A 18 1.50 -4.17 8.84
C ASP A 18 0.84 -3.32 9.92
N PHE A 19 -0.49 -3.37 10.00
CA PHE A 19 -1.29 -2.63 10.96
C PHE A 19 -2.15 -3.60 11.78
N ILE A 20 -2.03 -3.54 13.10
CA ILE A 20 -2.87 -4.32 14.01
C ILE A 20 -4.23 -3.62 14.15
N LEU A 21 -5.27 -4.24 13.60
CA LEU A 21 -6.65 -3.74 13.57
C LEU A 21 -7.59 -4.74 14.26
N ALA A 22 -7.27 -5.08 15.51
CA ALA A 22 -8.04 -6.04 16.30
C ALA A 22 -9.53 -5.63 16.40
N GLY A 23 -10.42 -6.59 16.12
CA GLY A 23 -11.87 -6.38 16.16
C GLY A 23 -12.46 -5.54 15.02
N LYS A 24 -11.66 -5.16 14.01
CA LYS A 24 -12.15 -4.44 12.82
C LYS A 24 -12.52 -5.40 11.69
N ASP A 25 -13.41 -4.96 10.82
CA ASP A 25 -13.71 -5.67 9.56
C ASP A 25 -12.57 -5.44 8.54
N LEU A 26 -11.61 -6.36 8.51
CA LEU A 26 -10.44 -6.27 7.63
C LEU A 26 -10.79 -6.39 6.15
N TYR A 27 -11.88 -7.08 5.80
CA TYR A 27 -12.32 -7.14 4.41
C TYR A 27 -12.82 -5.77 3.94
N GLN A 28 -13.66 -5.10 4.73
CA GLN A 28 -14.13 -3.75 4.41
C GLN A 28 -12.99 -2.74 4.37
N ALA A 29 -12.06 -2.81 5.34
CA ALA A 29 -10.90 -1.94 5.37
C ALA A 29 -10.00 -2.13 4.14
N SER A 30 -9.74 -3.39 3.78
CA SER A 30 -8.98 -3.75 2.58
C SER A 30 -9.65 -3.21 1.32
N SER A 31 -10.98 -3.36 1.20
CA SER A 31 -11.74 -2.87 0.04
C SER A 31 -11.63 -1.35 -0.14
N VAL A 32 -11.80 -0.59 0.95
CA VAL A 32 -11.68 0.88 0.92
C VAL A 32 -10.27 1.31 0.53
N LEU A 33 -9.25 0.71 1.15
CA LEU A 33 -7.86 1.03 0.86
C LEU A 33 -7.47 0.60 -0.56
N MET A 34 -7.93 -0.56 -1.03
CA MET A 34 -7.71 -1.01 -2.41
C MET A 34 -8.34 -0.06 -3.43
N ASP A 35 -9.55 0.44 -3.21
CA ASP A 35 -10.16 1.45 -4.09
C ASP A 35 -9.34 2.75 -4.09
N PHE A 36 -8.92 3.22 -2.91
CA PHE A 36 -8.06 4.40 -2.78
C PHE A 36 -6.73 4.23 -3.53
N LEU A 37 -6.01 3.13 -3.29
CA LEU A 37 -4.74 2.83 -3.95
C LEU A 37 -4.93 2.67 -5.46
N SER A 38 -6.00 2.01 -5.92
CA SER A 38 -6.32 1.88 -7.34
C SER A 38 -6.56 3.23 -8.03
N ARG A 39 -7.08 4.23 -7.30
CA ARG A 39 -7.19 5.60 -7.81
C ARG A 39 -5.83 6.30 -7.84
N ALA A 40 -4.99 6.09 -6.83
CA ALA A 40 -3.61 6.59 -6.83
C ALA A 40 -2.78 6.00 -7.99
N CYS A 41 -2.95 4.71 -8.30
CA CYS A 41 -2.35 4.07 -9.47
C CYS A 41 -2.79 4.73 -10.78
N ARG A 42 -4.11 4.90 -10.95
CA ARG A 42 -4.68 5.57 -12.14
C ARG A 42 -4.24 7.03 -12.29
N GLY A 43 -3.96 7.69 -11.17
CA GLY A 43 -3.42 9.05 -11.14
C GLY A 43 -1.91 9.14 -11.36
N GLY A 44 -1.20 8.00 -11.53
CA GLY A 44 0.25 7.96 -11.72
C GLY A 44 1.07 8.21 -10.44
N VAL A 45 0.44 8.22 -9.27
CA VAL A 45 1.14 8.47 -7.99
C VAL A 45 1.94 7.25 -7.54
N ILE A 46 1.38 6.06 -7.74
CA ILE A 46 2.01 4.77 -7.45
C ILE A 46 1.87 3.85 -8.68
N VAL A 47 2.69 2.82 -8.76
CA VAL A 47 2.68 1.83 -9.85
C VAL A 47 1.75 0.66 -9.54
N ASP A 48 1.78 0.19 -8.30
CA ASP A 48 0.92 -0.89 -7.80
C ASP A 48 0.59 -0.66 -6.32
N GLY A 49 -0.52 -1.25 -5.87
CA GLY A 49 -1.00 -1.15 -4.51
C GLY A 49 -1.73 -2.41 -4.08
N TYR A 50 -1.52 -2.80 -2.82
CA TYR A 50 -2.20 -3.91 -2.17
C TYR A 50 -2.60 -3.52 -0.75
N ALA A 51 -3.81 -3.89 -0.36
CA ALA A 51 -4.27 -3.88 1.01
C ALA A 51 -5.07 -5.16 1.23
N GLY A 52 -4.70 -5.93 2.25
CA GLY A 52 -5.34 -7.19 2.57
C GLY A 52 -4.90 -7.71 3.93
N PRO A 53 -5.64 -8.66 4.52
CA PRO A 53 -5.18 -9.39 5.68
C PRO A 53 -3.76 -9.92 5.47
N ALA A 54 -2.94 -9.87 6.52
CA ALA A 54 -1.68 -10.58 6.53
C ALA A 54 -1.98 -12.07 6.38
N ARG A 55 -1.68 -12.62 5.20
CA ARG A 55 -1.75 -14.05 4.97
C ARG A 55 -0.36 -14.61 5.23
N ASP A 56 -0.24 -15.53 6.18
CA ASP A 56 0.96 -16.34 6.38
C ASP A 56 1.29 -17.26 5.17
N THR A 57 0.59 -17.10 4.04
CA THR A 57 0.69 -17.95 2.85
C THR A 57 1.21 -17.18 1.64
N PRO A 58 2.12 -17.78 0.83
CA PRO A 58 2.68 -17.13 -0.34
C PRO A 58 1.61 -16.75 -1.37
N VAL A 59 1.85 -15.62 -2.03
CA VAL A 59 1.07 -15.10 -3.17
C VAL A 59 0.81 -16.22 -4.19
N GLY A 60 -0.43 -16.69 -4.30
CA GLY A 60 -0.84 -17.74 -5.26
C GLY A 60 -1.80 -18.79 -4.71
N ALA A 61 -1.94 -18.93 -3.39
CA ALA A 61 -2.98 -19.76 -2.79
C ALA A 61 -4.29 -18.96 -2.72
N GLY A 62 -5.31 -19.41 -3.44
CA GLY A 62 -6.67 -18.87 -3.33
C GLY A 62 -7.11 -18.92 -1.88
N GLY A 63 -7.14 -17.76 -1.23
CA GLY A 63 -7.64 -17.66 0.14
C GLY A 63 -9.16 -17.76 0.15
N ASP A 64 -9.67 -18.37 1.20
CA ASP A 64 -11.10 -18.48 1.46
C ASP A 64 -11.73 -17.08 1.48
N PRO A 65 -12.77 -16.81 0.67
CA PRO A 65 -13.48 -15.54 0.69
C PRO A 65 -14.23 -15.29 2.01
N ASP A 66 -14.46 -16.32 2.84
CA ASP A 66 -15.06 -16.21 4.17
C ASP A 66 -14.03 -16.11 5.30
N ASP A 67 -12.72 -16.19 5.00
CA ASP A 67 -11.69 -15.87 5.98
C ASP A 67 -11.68 -14.35 6.19
N ARG A 68 -12.40 -13.91 7.22
CA ARG A 68 -12.41 -12.53 7.71
C ARG A 68 -11.03 -12.07 8.19
N GLY A 69 -10.05 -12.98 8.23
CA GLY A 69 -8.65 -12.71 7.96
C GLY A 69 -7.93 -11.97 9.07
N GLY A 70 -7.58 -12.66 10.15
CA GLY A 70 -6.56 -12.20 11.12
C GLY A 70 -6.88 -10.89 11.87
N GLU A 71 -5.89 -10.37 12.58
CA GLU A 71 -5.94 -9.05 13.26
C GLU A 71 -5.00 -8.04 12.60
N ILE A 72 -4.28 -8.47 11.55
CA ILE A 72 -3.22 -7.69 10.92
C ILE A 72 -3.62 -7.41 9.47
N LEU A 73 -3.62 -6.13 9.11
CA LEU A 73 -3.76 -5.65 7.75
C LEU A 73 -2.39 -5.28 7.19
N THR A 74 -1.98 -5.93 6.10
CA THR A 74 -0.78 -5.54 5.35
C THR A 74 -1.17 -4.58 4.24
N VAL A 75 -0.52 -3.42 4.18
CA VAL A 75 -0.64 -2.46 3.08
C VAL A 75 0.71 -2.33 2.37
N ARG A 76 0.73 -2.56 1.07
CA ARG A 76 1.90 -2.42 0.20
C ARG A 76 1.63 -1.41 -0.90
N VAL A 77 2.61 -0.54 -1.16
CA VAL A 77 2.63 0.37 -2.30
C VAL A 77 3.95 0.25 -3.04
N GLU A 78 3.90 0.30 -4.36
CA GLU A 78 5.07 0.27 -5.23
C GLU A 78 5.18 1.59 -5.98
N ILE A 79 6.35 2.23 -5.93
CA ILE A 79 6.56 3.61 -6.40
C ILE A 79 7.85 3.67 -7.21
N VAL A 80 7.79 4.28 -8.39
CA VAL A 80 8.98 4.65 -9.14
C VAL A 80 9.44 6.02 -8.67
N ALA A 81 10.69 6.12 -8.21
CA ALA A 81 11.24 7.37 -7.71
C ALA A 81 12.75 7.44 -7.98
N GLY A 82 13.32 8.67 -7.98
CA GLY A 82 14.75 8.91 -8.17
C GLY A 82 15.65 8.42 -7.01
N GLY A 83 15.10 7.68 -6.06
CA GLY A 83 15.82 7.12 -4.91
C GLY A 83 14.87 6.57 -3.84
N ARG A 84 15.44 5.78 -2.93
CA ARG A 84 14.74 5.12 -1.82
C ARG A 84 13.90 6.08 -0.99
N ASP A 85 14.52 7.16 -0.52
CA ASP A 85 13.89 8.06 0.46
C ASP A 85 12.76 8.88 -0.18
N ALA A 86 12.93 9.30 -1.43
CA ALA A 86 11.87 9.96 -2.19
C ALA A 86 10.65 9.05 -2.38
N GLY A 87 10.89 7.78 -2.76
CA GLY A 87 9.80 6.80 -2.87
C GLY A 87 9.14 6.50 -1.52
N ALA A 88 9.93 6.38 -0.44
CA ALA A 88 9.40 6.16 0.90
C ALA A 88 8.54 7.34 1.39
N SER A 89 8.95 8.59 1.15
CA SER A 89 8.15 9.77 1.51
C SER A 89 6.81 9.80 0.76
N VAL A 90 6.80 9.48 -0.53
CA VAL A 90 5.56 9.39 -1.30
C VAL A 90 4.67 8.26 -0.78
N ALA A 91 5.24 7.10 -0.46
CA ALA A 91 4.50 5.98 0.12
C ALA A 91 3.81 6.37 1.43
N VAL A 92 4.55 6.99 2.35
CA VAL A 92 4.02 7.45 3.63
C VAL A 92 2.85 8.41 3.41
N GLU A 93 3.01 9.42 2.56
CA GLU A 93 1.93 10.38 2.25
C GLU A 93 0.68 9.72 1.65
N VAL A 94 0.87 8.76 0.75
CA VAL A 94 -0.24 7.98 0.15
C VAL A 94 -0.96 7.18 1.22
N LEU A 95 -0.21 6.51 2.12
CA LEU A 95 -0.80 5.74 3.22
C LEU A 95 -1.57 6.67 4.18
N HIS A 96 -1.02 7.83 4.54
CA HIS A 96 -1.72 8.82 5.39
C HIS A 96 -3.09 9.18 4.81
N ARG A 97 -3.14 9.50 3.53
CA ARG A 97 -4.40 9.85 2.83
C ARG A 97 -5.35 8.66 2.74
N GLY A 98 -4.82 7.44 2.52
CA GLY A 98 -5.60 6.22 2.50
C GLY A 98 -6.28 5.93 3.84
N PHE A 99 -5.56 6.05 4.95
CA PHE A 99 -6.13 5.86 6.29
C PHE A 99 -7.11 6.98 6.68
N HIS A 100 -6.90 8.22 6.23
CA HIS A 100 -7.93 9.26 6.38
C HIS A 100 -9.22 8.93 5.61
N ALA A 101 -9.10 8.39 4.38
CA ALA A 101 -10.25 7.93 3.60
C ALA A 101 -10.96 6.76 4.29
N LEU A 102 -10.22 5.85 4.95
CA LEU A 102 -10.76 4.75 5.73
C LEU A 102 -11.71 5.23 6.83
N GLY A 103 -11.29 6.20 7.64
CA GLY A 103 -12.13 6.79 8.69
C GLY A 103 -13.39 7.46 8.17
N THR A 104 -13.31 8.04 6.97
CA THR A 104 -14.47 8.68 6.33
C THR A 104 -15.46 7.65 5.76
N ALA A 105 -14.95 6.54 5.21
CA ALA A 105 -15.74 5.51 4.55
C ALA A 105 -16.38 4.52 5.54
N LEU A 106 -15.71 4.24 6.66
CA LEU A 106 -16.15 3.28 7.67
C LEU A 106 -16.22 3.93 9.08
N PRO A 107 -17.05 4.98 9.26
CA PRO A 107 -17.12 5.72 10.53
C PRO A 107 -17.65 4.87 11.69
N ASP A 108 -18.40 3.81 11.42
CA ASP A 108 -18.88 2.86 12.44
C ASP A 108 -17.78 1.89 12.91
N GLN A 109 -16.70 1.76 12.13
CA GLN A 109 -15.56 0.89 12.43
C GLN A 109 -14.37 1.67 12.98
N TYR A 110 -14.17 2.93 12.58
CA TYR A 110 -12.99 3.71 12.96
C TYR A 110 -13.38 5.07 13.53
N THR A 111 -12.98 5.32 14.77
CA THR A 111 -13.06 6.64 15.39
C THR A 111 -11.95 7.56 14.86
N ALA A 112 -12.13 8.87 15.00
CA ALA A 112 -11.12 9.85 14.60
C ALA A 112 -9.79 9.64 15.33
N ASP A 113 -9.84 9.30 16.62
CA ASP A 113 -8.65 9.03 17.44
C ASP A 113 -7.92 7.77 16.98
N GLU A 114 -8.66 6.70 16.63
CA GLU A 114 -8.05 5.48 16.07
C GLU A 114 -7.38 5.75 14.72
N ILE A 115 -8.00 6.53 13.84
CA ILE A 115 -7.36 6.94 12.58
C ILE A 115 -6.12 7.79 12.85
N GLN A 116 -6.18 8.71 13.80
CA GLN A 116 -5.01 9.50 14.17
C GLN A 116 -3.87 8.62 14.67
N LEU A 117 -4.15 7.65 15.55
CA LEU A 117 -3.15 6.70 16.04
C LEU A 117 -2.55 5.84 14.91
N LEU A 118 -3.40 5.34 13.99
CA LEU A 118 -2.95 4.57 12.84
C LEU A 118 -2.05 5.41 11.92
N THR A 119 -2.43 6.66 11.67
CA THR A 119 -1.63 7.56 10.83
C THR A 119 -0.29 7.93 11.48
N ILE A 120 -0.23 8.09 12.81
CA ILE A 120 1.03 8.33 13.53
C ILE A 120 1.96 7.11 13.43
N ALA A 121 1.41 5.89 13.39
CA ALA A 121 2.18 4.67 13.26
C ALA A 121 2.76 4.46 11.84
N ILE A 122 2.26 5.17 10.82
CA ILE A 122 2.78 5.06 9.45
C ILE A 122 4.25 5.49 9.43
N GLY A 123 5.08 4.65 8.81
CA GLY A 123 6.53 4.90 8.76
C GLY A 123 7.28 4.50 10.03
N GLY A 124 6.58 3.99 11.05
CA GLY A 124 7.13 3.44 12.29
C GLY A 124 7.42 1.94 12.21
N ASP A 125 7.14 1.24 13.31
CA ASP A 125 7.38 -0.20 13.42
C ASP A 125 6.59 -1.00 12.37
N GLY A 126 7.20 -2.07 11.86
CA GLY A 126 6.62 -2.92 10.80
C GLY A 126 6.74 -2.33 9.39
N LEU A 127 7.35 -1.15 9.21
CA LEU A 127 7.65 -0.60 7.89
C LEU A 127 8.83 -1.34 7.24
N HIS A 128 8.57 -1.95 6.10
CA HIS A 128 9.58 -2.58 5.26
C HIS A 128 9.71 -1.80 3.94
N VAL A 129 10.92 -1.31 3.68
CA VAL A 129 11.25 -0.57 2.44
C VAL A 129 12.29 -1.36 1.66
N THR A 130 11.89 -1.87 0.50
CA THR A 130 12.78 -2.54 -0.45
C THR A 130 12.98 -1.67 -1.69
N CYS A 131 14.19 -1.66 -2.24
CA CYS A 131 14.47 -1.01 -3.51
C CYS A 131 14.89 -2.06 -4.52
N LEU A 132 14.23 -2.06 -5.68
CA LEU A 132 14.61 -2.87 -6.82
C LEU A 132 15.19 -1.95 -7.89
N ASP A 133 16.21 -2.46 -8.60
CA ASP A 133 16.74 -1.75 -9.75
C ASP A 133 15.66 -1.54 -10.82
N ARG A 134 15.94 -0.59 -11.71
CA ARG A 134 15.05 -0.17 -12.78
C ARG A 134 14.60 -1.31 -13.70
N ASP A 135 15.47 -2.29 -13.97
CA ASP A 135 15.17 -3.38 -14.90
C ASP A 135 14.31 -4.48 -14.24
N ALA A 136 14.47 -4.68 -12.93
CA ALA A 136 13.56 -5.48 -12.11
C ALA A 136 12.18 -4.82 -11.99
N ALA A 137 12.14 -3.49 -11.89
CA ALA A 137 10.90 -2.72 -11.88
C ALA A 137 10.08 -2.89 -13.17
N TYR A 138 10.72 -2.71 -14.32
CA TYR A 138 10.06 -2.85 -15.63
C TYR A 138 9.51 -4.26 -15.87
N ARG A 139 10.28 -5.29 -15.51
CA ARG A 139 9.83 -6.68 -15.64
C ARG A 139 8.62 -6.98 -14.75
N ARG A 140 8.57 -6.40 -13.55
CA ARG A 140 7.48 -6.62 -12.59
C ARG A 140 6.23 -5.80 -12.93
N ALA A 141 6.40 -4.61 -13.49
CA ALA A 141 5.33 -3.76 -14.00
C ALA A 141 4.76 -4.21 -15.37
N GLY A 142 5.31 -5.24 -16.00
CA GLY A 142 4.88 -5.72 -17.32
C GLY A 142 5.16 -4.73 -18.46
N ILE A 143 6.10 -3.80 -18.25
CA ILE A 143 6.47 -2.78 -19.24
C ILE A 143 7.65 -3.32 -20.03
N THR A 144 7.38 -3.87 -21.22
CA THR A 144 8.41 -4.26 -22.18
C THR A 144 8.97 -3.02 -22.87
N ARG A 145 10.30 -2.98 -23.02
CA ARG A 145 11.04 -1.88 -23.66
C ARG A 145 10.69 -1.74 -25.14
#